data_AF-A0A6G1RIE1-F1
#
_entry.id   AF-A0A6G1RIE1-F1
#
_cell.length_a   1.000
_cell.length_b   1.000
_cell.length_c   1.000
_cell.angle_alpha   90.00
_cell.angle_beta   90.00
_cell.angle_gamma   90.00
#
_symmetry.space_group_name_H-M   'P 1'
#
loop_
_entity.id
_entity.type
_entity.pdbx_description
1 polymer ?
#
loop_
_entity_poly.entity_id
_entity_poly.type
_entity_poly.pdbx_seq_one_letter_code
_entity_poly.pdbx_strand_id
1 'polypeptide(L)'
;VLQPAFHLPYPDDTLAFVVLSTPSMFDKALKPFVNKERLKIIRDPVDQCVSHHLTRLKEKFPDQKVDIIFDYEILPSRKPKFLAQTAAHVAGAAYYYQRKDVKLDPWEEKIFRYHSWNSPPC
;
A
#
# COMPACT_ATOMS: atom_id res chain seq x y z
N VAL A 1 -19.61 1.12 5.99
CA VAL A 1 -19.72 1.37 4.53
C VAL A 1 -18.68 2.41 4.14
N LEU A 2 -17.93 2.19 3.05
CA LEU A 2 -16.90 3.13 2.57
C LEU A 2 -17.54 4.37 1.93
N GLN A 3 -16.94 5.55 2.11
CA GLN A 3 -17.39 6.75 1.41
C GLN A 3 -17.21 6.59 -0.12
N PRO A 4 -18.12 7.13 -0.95
CA PRO A 4 -18.04 7.01 -2.42
C PRO A 4 -16.72 7.44 -3.02
N ALA A 5 -16.02 8.39 -2.38
CA ALA A 5 -14.71 8.85 -2.81
C ALA A 5 -13.59 7.79 -2.77
N PHE A 6 -13.85 6.63 -2.14
CA PHE A 6 -12.92 5.48 -2.07
C PHE A 6 -13.45 4.26 -2.82
N HIS A 7 -14.56 4.37 -3.55
CA HIS A 7 -15.06 3.28 -4.39
C HIS A 7 -14.14 3.13 -5.60
N LEU A 8 -13.73 1.90 -5.88
CA LEU A 8 -12.98 1.61 -7.09
C LEU A 8 -13.94 1.62 -8.29
N PRO A 9 -13.50 2.10 -9.46
CA PRO A 9 -14.37 2.25 -10.63
C PRO A 9 -14.56 0.92 -11.39
N TYR A 10 -14.99 -0.13 -10.69
CA TYR A 10 -15.23 -1.46 -11.23
C TYR A 10 -16.61 -1.97 -10.81
N PRO A 11 -17.24 -2.89 -11.58
CA PRO A 11 -18.43 -3.61 -11.14
C PRO A 11 -18.23 -4.33 -9.80
N ASP A 12 -19.30 -4.46 -9.00
CA ASP A 12 -19.26 -5.04 -7.65
C ASP A 12 -18.76 -6.49 -7.61
N ASP A 13 -18.94 -7.25 -8.68
CA ASP A 13 -18.53 -8.65 -8.84
C ASP A 13 -17.13 -8.83 -9.42
N THR A 14 -16.36 -7.74 -9.57
CA THR A 14 -14.99 -7.79 -10.09
C THR A 14 -14.07 -8.53 -9.13
N LEU A 15 -13.38 -9.56 -9.63
CA LEU A 15 -12.38 -10.30 -8.88
C LEU A 15 -11.17 -9.40 -8.53
N ALA A 16 -10.79 -9.37 -7.26
CA ALA A 16 -9.62 -8.66 -6.77
C ALA A 16 -8.77 -9.54 -5.85
N PHE A 17 -7.47 -9.30 -5.83
CA PHE A 17 -6.52 -9.94 -4.94
C PHE A 17 -5.78 -8.89 -4.11
N VAL A 18 -5.59 -9.17 -2.82
CA VAL A 18 -4.69 -8.38 -1.98
C VAL A 18 -3.34 -9.07 -1.94
N VAL A 19 -2.29 -8.33 -2.27
CA VAL A 19 -0.91 -8.80 -2.14
C VAL A 19 -0.28 -8.11 -0.94
N LEU A 20 0.33 -8.90 -0.06
CA LEU A 20 1.10 -8.41 1.06
C LEU A 20 2.47 -9.08 1.09
N SER A 21 3.49 -8.34 1.50
CA SER A 21 4.82 -8.89 1.72
C SER A 21 4.91 -9.52 3.10
N THR A 22 5.54 -10.69 3.18
CA THR A 22 5.96 -11.30 4.46
C THR A 22 7.40 -10.87 4.76
N PRO A 23 7.89 -11.05 6.01
CA PRO A 23 9.29 -10.72 6.33
C PRO A 23 10.32 -11.35 5.37
N SER A 24 10.02 -12.55 4.86
CA SER A 24 10.88 -13.25 3.90
C SER A 24 11.08 -12.52 2.56
N MET A 25 10.23 -11.55 2.22
CA MET A 25 10.35 -10.72 1.02
C MET A 25 11.69 -9.97 0.99
N PHE A 26 12.17 -9.53 2.15
CA PHE A 26 13.45 -8.82 2.24
C PHE A 26 14.61 -9.67 1.72
N ASP A 27 14.73 -10.90 2.21
CA ASP A 27 15.83 -11.79 1.83
C ASP A 27 15.66 -12.39 0.43
N LYS A 28 14.43 -12.76 0.08
CA LYS A 28 14.15 -13.56 -1.13
C LYS A 28 13.84 -12.72 -2.36
N ALA A 29 13.43 -11.46 -2.20
CA ALA A 29 13.07 -10.57 -3.30
C ALA A 29 13.94 -9.32 -3.32
N LEU A 30 13.97 -8.55 -2.22
CA LEU A 30 14.63 -7.25 -2.19
C LEU A 30 16.16 -7.35 -2.33
N LYS A 31 16.82 -8.19 -1.53
CA LYS A 31 18.28 -8.40 -1.63
C LYS A 31 18.70 -8.81 -3.05
N PRO A 32 18.08 -9.83 -3.69
CA PRO A 32 18.37 -10.17 -5.08
C PRO A 32 18.11 -9.03 -6.06
N PHE A 33 17.02 -8.28 -5.88
CA PHE A 33 16.66 -7.15 -6.75
C PHE A 33 17.73 -6.07 -6.72
N VAL A 34 18.10 -5.60 -5.52
CA VAL A 34 19.13 -4.56 -5.36
C VAL A 34 20.48 -5.02 -5.88
N ASN A 35 20.85 -6.29 -5.68
CA ASN A 35 22.12 -6.83 -6.18
C ASN A 35 22.18 -6.88 -7.73
N LYS A 36 21.05 -7.08 -8.41
CA LYS A 36 20.97 -7.04 -9.87
C LYS A 36 20.97 -5.61 -10.41
N GLU A 37 20.37 -4.69 -9.67
CA GLU A 37 20.13 -3.31 -10.10
C GLU A 37 21.18 -2.29 -9.61
N ARG A 38 22.35 -2.78 -9.14
CA ARG A 38 23.41 -1.95 -8.53
C ARG A 38 23.92 -0.79 -9.38
N LEU A 39 23.68 -0.81 -10.69
CA LEU A 39 24.13 0.21 -11.64
C LEU A 39 23.01 1.20 -12.06
N LYS A 40 21.78 1.01 -11.60
CA LYS A 40 20.67 1.92 -11.89
C LYS A 40 20.44 2.89 -10.73
N ILE A 41 19.92 4.09 -11.04
CA ILE A 41 19.48 5.04 -10.02
C ILE A 41 18.22 4.47 -9.37
N ILE A 42 18.37 3.93 -8.16
CA ILE A 42 17.25 3.45 -7.35
C ILE A 42 16.77 4.60 -6.47
N ARG A 43 15.48 4.97 -6.58
CA ARG A 43 14.86 6.00 -5.73
C ARG A 43 14.25 5.38 -4.49
N ASP A 44 13.43 4.34 -4.70
CA ASP A 44 12.86 3.50 -3.65
C ASP A 44 13.09 2.02 -4.03
N PRO A 45 14.02 1.31 -3.38
CA PRO A 45 14.33 -0.07 -3.72
C PRO A 45 13.16 -1.03 -3.43
N VAL A 46 12.32 -0.72 -2.42
CA VAL A 46 11.22 -1.59 -2.00
C VAL A 46 10.09 -1.50 -3.02
N ASP A 47 9.64 -0.28 -3.33
CA ASP A 47 8.57 -0.05 -4.30
C ASP A 47 8.96 -0.58 -5.68
N GLN A 48 10.20 -0.35 -6.11
CA GLN A 48 10.70 -0.85 -7.38
C GLN A 48 10.79 -2.38 -7.41
N CYS A 49 11.19 -3.02 -6.31
CA CYS A 49 11.20 -4.48 -6.20
C CYS A 49 9.79 -5.06 -6.29
N VAL A 50 8.84 -4.51 -5.53
CA VAL A 50 7.44 -4.95 -5.56
C VAL A 50 6.83 -4.74 -6.94
N SER A 51 7.04 -3.57 -7.55
CA SER A 51 6.59 -3.27 -8.90
C SER A 51 7.18 -4.20 -9.96
N HIS A 52 8.48 -4.54 -9.85
CA HIS A 52 9.11 -5.53 -10.70
C HIS A 52 8.41 -6.89 -10.62
N HIS A 53 8.09 -7.37 -9.42
CA HIS A 53 7.42 -8.66 -9.24
C HIS A 53 5.96 -8.64 -9.70
N LEU A 54 5.21 -7.58 -9.39
CA LEU A 54 3.80 -7.46 -9.76
C LEU A 54 3.59 -7.21 -11.25
N THR A 55 4.45 -6.44 -11.90
CA THR A 55 4.34 -6.20 -13.36
C THR A 55 4.51 -7.49 -14.15
N ARG A 56 5.39 -8.41 -13.70
CA ARG A 56 5.56 -9.73 -14.30
C ARG A 56 4.34 -10.65 -14.15
N LEU A 57 3.39 -10.33 -13.27
CA LEU A 57 2.10 -11.04 -13.25
C LEU A 57 1.30 -10.73 -14.51
N LYS A 58 1.35 -9.49 -15.02
CA LYS A 58 0.67 -9.13 -16.28
C LYS A 58 1.20 -9.95 -17.44
N GLU A 59 2.52 -10.19 -17.48
CA GLU A 59 3.17 -11.03 -18.49
C GLU A 59 2.68 -12.49 -18.45
N LYS A 60 2.26 -13.00 -17.29
CA LYS A 60 1.74 -14.36 -17.13
C LYS A 60 0.27 -14.51 -17.50
N PHE A 61 -0.48 -13.42 -17.59
CA PHE A 61 -1.90 -13.42 -17.93
C PHE A 61 -2.16 -12.46 -19.10
N PRO A 62 -1.55 -12.68 -20.27
CA PRO A 62 -1.62 -11.73 -21.39
C PRO A 62 -3.04 -11.53 -21.94
N ASP A 63 -3.90 -12.55 -21.82
CA ASP A 63 -5.28 -12.52 -22.32
C ASP A 63 -6.27 -11.89 -21.32
N GLN A 64 -5.80 -11.49 -20.13
CA GLN A 64 -6.63 -10.94 -19.07
C GLN A 64 -6.28 -9.48 -18.82
N LYS A 65 -7.30 -8.64 -18.62
CA LYS A 65 -7.07 -7.26 -18.17
C LYS A 65 -6.72 -7.27 -16.68
N VAL A 66 -5.45 -7.09 -16.36
CA VAL A 66 -4.95 -7.01 -14.98
C VAL A 66 -4.55 -5.58 -14.63
N ASP A 67 -5.35 -4.95 -13.78
CA ASP A 67 -5.03 -3.67 -13.17
C ASP A 67 -4.32 -3.90 -11.82
N ILE A 68 -3.24 -3.14 -11.57
CA ILE A 68 -2.44 -3.24 -10.35
C ILE A 68 -2.42 -1.85 -9.72
N ILE A 69 -2.71 -1.80 -8.42
CA ILE A 69 -2.72 -0.58 -7.63
C ILE A 69 -1.77 -0.79 -6.45
N PHE A 70 -0.75 0.05 -6.33
CA PHE A 70 0.21 0.00 -5.22
C PHE A 70 -0.26 0.83 -4.02
N ASP A 71 0.12 0.43 -2.82
CA ASP A 71 -0.25 1.08 -1.55
C ASP A 71 0.30 2.51 -1.42
N TYR A 72 1.40 2.80 -2.11
CA TYR A 72 2.00 4.14 -2.21
C TYR A 72 1.36 5.05 -3.28
N GLU A 73 0.40 4.57 -4.08
CA GLU A 73 -0.25 5.41 -5.10
C GLU A 73 -1.23 6.40 -4.49
N ILE A 74 -1.00 7.69 -4.78
CA ILE A 74 -1.80 8.81 -4.30
C ILE A 74 -2.42 9.53 -5.50
N LEU A 75 -3.72 9.80 -5.43
CA LEU A 75 -4.45 10.61 -6.41
C LEU A 75 -4.02 12.08 -6.33
N PRO A 76 -4.23 12.91 -7.38
CA PRO A 76 -3.94 14.34 -7.34
C PRO A 76 -4.60 15.08 -6.16
N SER A 77 -5.72 14.56 -5.65
CA SER A 77 -6.42 15.05 -4.46
C SER A 77 -5.73 14.71 -3.12
N ARG A 78 -4.51 14.15 -3.15
CA ARG A 78 -3.75 13.63 -2.01
C ARG A 78 -4.42 12.48 -1.25
N LYS A 79 -5.43 11.85 -1.85
CA LYS A 79 -6.07 10.66 -1.30
C LYS A 79 -5.36 9.40 -1.81
N PRO A 80 -5.21 8.35 -0.98
CA PRO A 80 -4.69 7.09 -1.47
C PRO A 80 -5.65 6.53 -2.54
N LYS A 81 -5.10 5.89 -3.56
CA LYS A 81 -5.88 5.33 -4.68
C LYS A 81 -6.77 4.17 -4.23
N PHE A 82 -6.39 3.47 -3.15
CA PHE A 82 -7.23 2.52 -2.43
C PHE A 82 -6.85 2.46 -0.95
N LEU A 83 -7.73 1.90 -0.12
CA LEU A 83 -7.48 1.73 1.32
C LEU A 83 -6.93 0.33 1.61
N ALA A 84 -5.60 0.19 1.65
CA ALA A 84 -4.90 -1.09 1.78
C ALA A 84 -5.34 -1.92 2.99
N GLN A 85 -5.46 -1.29 4.17
CA GLN A 85 -5.88 -1.99 5.39
C GLN A 85 -7.32 -2.51 5.30
N THR A 86 -8.23 -1.74 4.69
CA THR A 86 -9.61 -2.18 4.45
C THR A 86 -9.64 -3.34 3.47
N ALA A 87 -8.87 -3.27 2.38
CA ALA A 87 -8.76 -4.35 1.40
C ALA A 87 -8.24 -5.64 2.06
N ALA A 88 -7.17 -5.56 2.86
CA ALA A 88 -6.62 -6.70 3.59
C ALA A 88 -7.64 -7.33 4.56
N HIS A 89 -8.47 -6.51 5.21
CA HIS A 89 -9.52 -7.00 6.10
C HIS A 89 -10.63 -7.75 5.38
N VAL A 90 -11.20 -7.17 4.33
CA VAL A 90 -12.30 -7.80 3.60
C VAL A 90 -11.86 -9.03 2.81
N ALA A 91 -10.58 -9.12 2.43
CA ALA A 91 -9.97 -10.30 1.84
C ALA A 91 -9.66 -11.41 2.87
N GLY A 92 -9.88 -11.18 4.16
CA GLY A 92 -9.54 -12.13 5.22
C GLY A 92 -8.05 -12.30 5.47
N ALA A 93 -7.21 -11.41 4.92
CA ALA A 93 -5.75 -11.52 5.03
C ALA A 93 -5.21 -11.03 6.38
N ALA A 94 -5.81 -9.98 6.94
CA ALA A 94 -5.44 -9.44 8.25
C ALA A 94 -6.61 -8.71 8.91
N TYR A 95 -6.83 -8.89 10.20
CA TYR A 95 -7.85 -8.12 10.93
C TYR A 95 -7.43 -6.65 11.04
N TYR A 96 -8.30 -5.72 10.64
CA TYR A 96 -8.03 -4.29 10.70
C TYR A 96 -8.64 -3.68 11.97
N TYR A 97 -7.85 -3.64 13.04
CA TYR A 97 -8.22 -2.96 14.28
C TYR A 97 -8.27 -1.44 14.07
N GLN A 98 -9.41 -0.85 14.42
CA GLN A 98 -9.68 0.59 14.37
C GLN A 98 -10.02 1.12 15.76
N ARG A 99 -9.91 2.44 15.95
CA ARG A 99 -10.27 3.11 17.21
C ARG A 99 -11.69 2.77 17.69
N LYS A 100 -12.64 2.61 16.77
CA LYS A 100 -14.02 2.17 17.05
C LYS A 100 -14.13 0.77 17.67
N ASP A 101 -13.09 -0.05 17.56
CA ASP A 101 -13.06 -1.40 18.15
C ASP A 101 -12.61 -1.37 19.61
N VAL A 102 -12.20 -0.20 20.13
CA VAL A 102 -11.78 0.01 21.53
C VAL A 102 -12.96 0.55 22.33
N LYS A 103 -13.44 -0.24 23.31
CA LYS A 103 -14.64 0.08 24.10
C LYS A 103 -14.50 1.29 25.02
N LEU A 104 -13.36 1.40 25.69
CA LEU A 104 -13.01 2.52 26.57
C LEU A 104 -11.80 3.20 25.95
N ASP A 105 -12.11 4.11 25.04
CA ASP A 105 -11.15 4.80 24.21
C ASP A 105 -10.39 5.86 25.04
N PRO A 106 -9.09 5.65 25.33
CA PRO A 106 -8.32 6.57 26.18
C PRO A 106 -7.73 7.73 25.38
N TRP A 107 -7.93 7.77 24.06
CA TRP A 107 -7.34 8.81 23.22
C TRP A 107 -8.23 10.06 23.25
N GLU A 108 -7.67 11.21 23.58
CA GLU A 108 -8.38 12.50 23.46
C GLU A 108 -8.77 12.79 21.99
N GLU A 109 -9.58 13.84 21.77
CA GLU A 109 -9.74 14.41 20.44
C GLU A 109 -8.36 14.80 19.88
N LYS A 110 -8.01 14.29 18.69
CA LYS A 110 -6.67 14.48 18.11
C LYS A 110 -6.32 15.97 17.98
N ILE A 111 -5.39 16.44 18.80
CA ILE A 111 -4.65 17.66 18.54
C ILE A 111 -3.72 17.40 17.34
N PHE A 112 -4.08 17.86 16.15
CA PHE A 112 -3.16 17.92 15.01
C PHE A 112 -2.12 19.03 15.27
N ARG A 113 -1.10 18.78 16.10
CA ARG A 113 0.09 19.63 16.15
C ARG A 113 1.01 19.27 14.98
N TYR A 114 0.98 20.08 13.93
CA TYR A 114 2.17 20.27 13.11
C TYR A 114 3.27 20.82 14.03
N HIS A 115 4.15 19.97 14.54
CA HIS A 115 5.44 20.45 15.03
C HIS A 115 6.31 20.67 13.80
N SER A 116 6.40 21.93 13.37
CA SER A 116 7.55 22.35 12.57
C SER A 116 8.79 22.09 13.41
N TRP A 117 9.65 21.20 12.94
CA TRP A 117 11.00 21.07 13.47
C TRP A 117 11.74 22.39 13.20
N ASN A 118 11.72 23.31 14.17
CA ASN A 118 12.70 24.39 14.20
C ASN A 118 14.00 23.80 14.75
N SER A 119 14.93 23.47 13.85
CA SER A 119 16.32 23.24 14.23
C SER A 119 16.88 24.52 14.89
N PRO A 120 17.61 24.43 16.01
CA PRO A 120 18.30 25.59 16.55
C PRO A 120 19.42 26.03 15.60
N PRO A 121 19.71 27.34 15.51
CA PRO A 121 20.80 27.84 14.68
C PRO A 121 22.16 27.33 15.21
N CYS A 122 23.03 26.98 14.26
CA CYS A 122 24.43 26.60 14.48
C CYS A 122 25.23 27.73 15.13
#